data_AF-A0A537J9Y5-F1
#
_entry.id   AF-A0A537J9Y5-F1
#
_cell.length_a   1.000
_cell.length_b   1.000
_cell.length_c   1.000
_cell.angle_alpha   90.00
_cell.angle_beta   90.00
_cell.angle_gamma   90.00
#
_symmetry.space_group_name_H-M   'P 1'
#
loop_
_entity.id
_entity.type
_entity.pdbx_description
1 polymer ?
#
loop_
_entity_poly.entity_id
_entity_poly.type
_entity_poly.pdbx_seq_one_letter_code
_entity_poly.pdbx_strand_id
1 'polypeptide(L)'
;MPPVDSAVRPRPTPPDGISPDVRAALATPGWALRQRVPSASDIAMLTYDLGVLLGAGLPLMQALDVLGEQTTDQVLRGVLRSVSQEIQVGKKFSEALGRYPSLFSPLYRGIVGNGETTGRLDMALERLAAFLERDLEFRRKVRDILVYPAMVMAMAGVVLGIFLIYIIPAFDQVYRHAGASLPPLTRALVAWSRLARTTMPLVFPCAAALLVPQVRRWLLGTCLPPIQRALLTIPITRALARTALLGRFAHSMAMVLH
;
A
#
# COMPACT_ATOMS: atom_id res chain seq x y z
N MET A 1 -19.75 -24.75 -42.84
CA MET A 1 -18.79 -24.32 -41.81
C MET A 1 -19.43 -23.16 -41.04
N PRO A 2 -20.16 -23.42 -39.95
CA PRO A 2 -20.79 -22.36 -39.14
C PRO A 2 -19.80 -21.79 -38.09
N PRO A 3 -20.04 -20.58 -37.56
CA PRO A 3 -19.04 -19.80 -36.82
C PRO A 3 -18.83 -20.33 -35.40
N VAL A 4 -17.59 -20.19 -34.94
CA VAL A 4 -17.13 -20.53 -33.57
C VAL A 4 -17.82 -19.59 -32.59
N ASP A 5 -18.80 -20.14 -31.87
CA ASP A 5 -19.50 -19.49 -30.79
C ASP A 5 -18.52 -19.19 -29.64
N SER A 6 -18.42 -17.91 -29.28
CA SER A 6 -17.59 -17.41 -28.19
C SER A 6 -18.22 -17.83 -26.86
N ALA A 7 -17.99 -19.09 -26.48
CA ALA A 7 -18.33 -19.60 -25.16
C ALA A 7 -17.47 -18.87 -24.11
N VAL A 8 -18.05 -17.78 -23.59
CA VAL A 8 -17.65 -17.14 -22.34
C VAL A 8 -17.64 -18.24 -21.28
N ARG A 9 -16.44 -18.66 -20.85
CA ARG A 9 -16.31 -19.58 -19.72
C ARG A 9 -17.04 -18.95 -18.53
N PRO A 10 -18.01 -19.64 -17.89
CA PRO A 10 -18.65 -19.09 -16.71
C PRO A 10 -17.58 -18.79 -15.65
N ARG A 11 -17.68 -17.60 -15.04
CA ARG A 11 -16.82 -17.23 -13.90
C ARG A 11 -17.01 -18.29 -12.81
N PRO A 12 -15.93 -18.70 -12.11
CA PRO A 12 -16.06 -19.63 -11.00
C PRO A 12 -17.08 -19.07 -10.00
N THR A 13 -18.14 -19.83 -9.74
CA THR A 13 -19.13 -19.51 -8.73
C THR A 13 -18.44 -19.48 -7.36
N PRO A 14 -18.63 -18.43 -6.54
CA PRO A 14 -18.10 -18.40 -5.19
C PRO A 14 -18.61 -19.61 -4.38
N PRO A 15 -17.79 -20.21 -3.49
CA PRO A 15 -18.21 -21.35 -2.68
C PRO A 15 -19.43 -21.02 -1.82
N ASP A 16 -20.39 -21.94 -1.74
CA ASP A 16 -21.78 -21.76 -1.28
C ASP A 16 -21.98 -21.43 0.22
N GLY A 17 -20.96 -21.00 0.95
CA GLY A 17 -21.02 -20.70 2.40
C GLY A 17 -21.05 -19.21 2.76
N ILE A 18 -21.20 -18.30 1.80
CA ILE A 18 -21.15 -16.86 2.05
C ILE A 18 -22.54 -16.34 2.44
N SER A 19 -22.66 -15.75 3.63
CA SER A 19 -23.89 -15.14 4.14
C SER A 19 -24.45 -14.11 3.14
N PRO A 20 -25.78 -13.98 3.04
CA PRO A 20 -26.44 -13.10 2.05
C PRO A 20 -25.95 -11.65 2.12
N ASP A 21 -25.57 -11.19 3.31
CA ASP A 21 -25.03 -9.84 3.55
C ASP A 21 -23.68 -9.61 2.87
N VAL A 22 -22.81 -10.63 2.83
CA VAL A 22 -21.50 -10.56 2.19
C VAL A 22 -21.62 -10.66 0.67
N ARG A 23 -22.59 -11.44 0.16
CA ARG A 23 -22.93 -11.40 -1.29
C ARG A 23 -23.47 -10.03 -1.69
N ALA A 24 -24.34 -9.42 -0.89
CA ALA A 24 -24.86 -8.09 -1.16
C ALA A 24 -23.76 -7.02 -1.15
N ALA A 25 -22.82 -7.09 -0.21
CA ALA A 25 -21.68 -6.17 -0.14
C ALA A 25 -20.70 -6.32 -1.33
N LEU A 26 -20.58 -7.51 -1.92
CA LEU A 26 -19.76 -7.76 -3.10
C LEU A 26 -20.47 -7.43 -4.43
N ALA A 27 -21.81 -7.39 -4.45
CA ALA A 27 -22.63 -7.17 -5.65
C ALA A 27 -22.98 -5.69 -5.91
N THR A 28 -22.78 -4.81 -4.92
CA THR A 28 -23.12 -3.38 -5.01
C THR A 28 -22.07 -2.56 -5.79
N PRO A 29 -22.49 -1.59 -6.63
CA PRO A 29 -21.58 -0.72 -7.37
C PRO A 29 -20.63 0.06 -6.44
N GLY A 30 -19.35 0.16 -6.80
CA GLY A 30 -18.27 0.72 -5.96
C GLY A 30 -18.39 2.18 -5.51
N TRP A 31 -19.52 2.85 -5.75
CA TRP A 31 -19.84 4.17 -5.18
C TRP A 31 -20.75 4.08 -3.94
N ALA A 32 -21.50 2.98 -3.76
CA ALA A 32 -22.48 2.81 -2.68
C ALA A 32 -21.88 2.21 -1.39
N LEU A 33 -20.68 1.63 -1.45
CA LEU A 33 -19.90 1.29 -0.26
C LEU A 33 -18.63 2.12 -0.21
N ARG A 34 -18.76 3.27 0.45
CA ARG A 34 -17.67 3.94 1.14
C ARG A 34 -17.23 3.12 2.37
N GLN A 35 -17.20 1.78 2.27
CA GLN A 35 -16.62 0.96 3.31
C GLN A 35 -15.11 1.13 3.24
N ARG A 36 -14.55 1.60 4.36
CA ARG A 36 -13.11 1.73 4.54
C ARG A 36 -12.53 0.33 4.45
N VAL A 37 -11.59 0.12 3.53
CA VAL A 37 -10.81 -1.12 3.51
C VAL A 37 -9.96 -1.12 4.79
N PRO A 38 -9.96 -2.20 5.59
CA PRO A 38 -9.18 -2.27 6.82
C PRO A 38 -7.70 -1.95 6.54
N SER A 39 -7.11 -1.07 7.33
CA SER A 39 -5.71 -0.69 7.22
C SER A 39 -4.82 -1.81 7.76
N ALA A 40 -3.55 -1.85 7.32
CA ALA A 40 -2.54 -2.73 7.90
C ALA A 40 -2.37 -2.49 9.42
N SER A 41 -2.63 -1.27 9.89
CA SER A 41 -2.66 -0.93 11.33
C SER A 41 -3.82 -1.60 12.06
N ASP A 42 -4.99 -1.67 11.43
CA ASP A 42 -6.18 -2.27 12.04
C ASP A 42 -5.99 -3.79 12.19
N ILE A 43 -5.32 -4.41 11.20
CA ILE A 43 -4.95 -5.84 11.24
C ILE A 43 -3.89 -6.10 12.32
N ALA A 44 -2.86 -5.24 12.44
CA ALA A 44 -1.84 -5.40 13.46
C ALA A 44 -2.43 -5.32 14.88
N MET A 45 -3.31 -4.35 15.13
CA MET A 45 -3.99 -4.19 16.41
C MET A 45 -4.92 -5.39 16.71
N LEU A 46 -5.71 -5.82 15.72
CA LEU A 46 -6.51 -7.04 15.86
C LEU A 46 -5.67 -8.28 16.20
N THR A 47 -4.51 -8.43 15.57
CA THR A 47 -3.60 -9.55 15.81
C THR A 47 -3.04 -9.51 17.24
N TYR A 48 -2.68 -8.32 17.70
CA TYR A 48 -2.22 -8.08 19.07
C TYR A 48 -3.30 -8.43 20.09
N ASP A 49 -4.50 -7.88 19.93
CA ASP A 49 -5.61 -8.11 20.86
C ASP A 49 -6.01 -9.59 20.89
N LEU A 50 -6.02 -10.27 19.73
CA LEU A 50 -6.27 -11.70 19.66
C LEU A 50 -5.20 -12.51 20.41
N GLY A 51 -3.92 -12.14 20.28
CA GLY A 51 -2.83 -12.76 21.02
C GLY A 51 -2.97 -12.57 22.53
N VAL A 52 -3.35 -11.36 22.97
CA VAL A 52 -3.59 -11.04 24.39
C VAL A 52 -4.74 -11.87 24.97
N LEU A 53 -5.87 -11.94 24.27
CA LEU A 53 -7.04 -12.70 24.72
C LEU A 53 -6.74 -14.20 24.80
N LEU A 54 -6.06 -14.76 23.80
CA LEU A 54 -5.65 -16.16 23.80
C LEU A 54 -4.60 -16.45 24.88
N GLY A 55 -3.65 -15.55 25.11
CA GLY A 55 -2.68 -15.65 26.19
C GLY A 55 -3.31 -15.57 27.58
N ALA A 56 -4.44 -14.88 27.71
CA ALA A 56 -5.28 -14.87 28.91
C ALA A 56 -6.13 -16.15 29.08
N GLY A 57 -6.03 -17.10 28.15
CA GLY A 57 -6.71 -18.39 28.21
C GLY A 57 -8.12 -18.38 27.62
N LEU A 58 -8.54 -17.32 26.92
CA LEU A 58 -9.84 -17.34 26.24
C LEU A 58 -9.80 -18.32 25.05
N PRO A 59 -10.86 -19.11 24.82
CA PRO A 59 -11.01 -19.89 23.60
C PRO A 59 -11.02 -19.00 22.36
N LEU A 60 -10.43 -19.49 21.26
CA LEU A 60 -10.29 -18.75 20.00
C LEU A 60 -11.61 -18.17 19.49
N MET A 61 -12.69 -18.97 19.50
CA MET A 61 -14.00 -18.49 19.04
C MET A 61 -14.51 -17.33 19.90
N GLN A 62 -14.39 -17.44 21.23
CA GLN A 62 -14.82 -16.39 22.15
C GLN A 62 -14.00 -15.12 21.95
N ALA A 63 -12.68 -15.25 21.74
CA ALA A 63 -11.82 -14.12 21.45
C ALA A 63 -12.21 -13.43 20.13
N LEU A 64 -12.53 -14.19 19.08
CA LEU A 64 -12.98 -13.64 17.80
C LEU A 64 -14.32 -12.91 17.90
N ASP A 65 -15.25 -13.42 18.71
CA ASP A 65 -16.55 -12.79 18.93
C ASP A 65 -16.38 -11.46 19.69
N VAL A 66 -15.57 -11.44 20.75
CA VAL A 66 -15.23 -10.21 21.51
C VAL A 66 -14.60 -9.16 20.59
N LEU A 67 -13.63 -9.53 19.76
CA LEU A 67 -12.99 -8.60 18.82
C LEU A 67 -13.94 -8.12 17.72
N GLY A 68 -14.89 -8.96 17.30
CA GLY A 68 -15.95 -8.60 16.37
C GLY A 68 -16.90 -7.54 16.92
N GLU A 69 -17.17 -7.57 18.22
CA GLU A 69 -17.96 -6.55 18.91
C GLU A 69 -17.18 -5.26 19.14
N GLN A 70 -15.89 -5.36 19.45
CA GLN A 70 -15.01 -4.22 19.71
C GLN A 70 -14.61 -3.43 18.45
N THR A 71 -14.49 -4.10 17.30
CA THR A 71 -14.05 -3.41 16.07
C THR A 71 -15.10 -2.42 15.58
N THR A 72 -14.67 -1.22 15.16
CA THR A 72 -15.55 -0.20 14.57
C THR A 72 -15.70 -0.38 13.05
N ASP A 73 -14.82 -1.14 12.41
CA ASP A 73 -14.85 -1.38 10.97
C ASP A 73 -15.86 -2.49 10.64
N GLN A 74 -16.90 -2.13 9.88
CA GLN A 74 -17.94 -3.06 9.46
C GLN A 74 -17.40 -4.20 8.58
N VAL A 75 -16.38 -3.93 7.76
CA VAL A 75 -15.74 -4.95 6.92
C VAL A 75 -15.02 -5.93 7.81
N LEU A 76 -14.19 -5.45 8.74
CA LEU A 76 -13.43 -6.31 9.64
C LEU A 76 -14.37 -7.14 10.53
N ARG A 77 -15.46 -6.55 11.02
CA ARG A 77 -16.51 -7.27 11.76
C ARG A 77 -17.12 -8.41 10.95
N GLY A 78 -17.46 -8.17 9.68
CA GLY A 78 -17.98 -9.19 8.77
C GLY A 78 -16.98 -10.32 8.54
N VAL A 79 -15.70 -9.98 8.35
CA VAL A 79 -14.61 -10.95 8.21
C VAL A 79 -14.48 -11.83 9.45
N LEU A 80 -14.44 -11.24 10.64
CA LEU A 80 -14.30 -12.00 11.91
C LEU A 80 -15.47 -12.94 12.15
N ARG A 81 -16.71 -12.49 11.91
CA ARG A 81 -17.90 -13.36 12.01
C ARG A 81 -17.83 -14.54 11.05
N SER A 82 -17.46 -14.29 9.80
CA SER A 82 -17.31 -15.35 8.81
C SER A 82 -16.20 -16.34 9.18
N VAL A 83 -15.08 -15.86 9.72
CA VAL A 83 -14.01 -16.72 10.21
C VAL A 83 -14.45 -17.55 11.42
N SER A 84 -15.16 -16.95 12.38
CA SER A 84 -15.75 -17.64 13.55
C SER A 84 -16.69 -18.78 13.11
N GLN A 85 -17.56 -18.53 12.13
CA GLN A 85 -18.45 -19.54 11.55
C GLN A 85 -17.71 -20.70 10.87
N GLU A 86 -16.62 -20.44 10.15
CA GLU A 86 -15.85 -21.51 9.50
C GLU A 86 -15.13 -22.39 10.52
N ILE A 87 -14.64 -21.80 11.62
CA ILE A 87 -14.03 -22.53 12.73
C ILE A 87 -15.08 -23.37 13.46
N GLN A 88 -16.31 -22.86 13.64
CA GLN A 88 -17.43 -23.62 14.20
C GLN A 88 -17.74 -24.90 13.44
N VAL A 89 -17.60 -24.87 12.11
CA VAL A 89 -17.81 -26.03 11.23
C VAL A 89 -16.59 -26.96 11.20
N GLY A 90 -15.55 -26.67 11.98
CA GLY A 90 -14.38 -27.52 12.17
C GLY A 90 -13.21 -27.21 11.21
N LYS A 91 -13.24 -26.09 10.50
CA LYS A 91 -12.10 -25.69 9.68
C LYS A 91 -10.98 -25.11 10.52
N LYS A 92 -9.75 -25.27 10.01
CA LYS A 92 -8.57 -24.64 10.59
C LYS A 92 -8.67 -23.12 10.50
N PHE A 93 -8.23 -22.43 11.55
CA PHE A 93 -8.19 -20.97 11.60
C PHE A 93 -7.35 -20.39 10.45
N SER A 94 -6.19 -21.00 10.20
CA SER A 94 -5.30 -20.63 9.08
C SER A 94 -5.96 -20.75 7.70
N GLU A 95 -6.84 -21.73 7.52
CA GLU A 95 -7.62 -21.94 6.29
C GLU A 95 -8.75 -20.92 6.16
N ALA A 96 -9.48 -20.65 7.24
CA ALA A 96 -10.55 -19.67 7.28
C ALA A 96 -10.04 -18.26 6.92
N LEU A 97 -8.87 -17.87 7.43
CA LEU A 97 -8.18 -16.63 7.04
C LEU A 97 -7.80 -16.61 5.55
N GLY A 98 -7.63 -17.78 4.93
CA GLY A 98 -7.29 -17.96 3.51
C GLY A 98 -8.34 -17.41 2.54
N ARG A 99 -9.59 -17.24 2.97
CA ARG A 99 -10.64 -16.60 2.16
C ARG A 99 -10.41 -15.10 1.94
N TYR A 100 -9.58 -14.47 2.75
CA TYR A 100 -9.35 -13.01 2.72
C TYR A 100 -7.87 -12.69 2.42
N PRO A 101 -7.34 -13.05 1.23
CA PRO A 101 -5.92 -12.87 0.90
C PRO A 101 -5.49 -11.40 0.78
N SER A 102 -6.44 -10.47 0.62
CA SER A 102 -6.19 -9.03 0.63
C SER A 102 -5.88 -8.47 2.02
N LEU A 103 -6.33 -9.15 3.08
CA LEU A 103 -6.12 -8.77 4.48
C LEU A 103 -5.02 -9.63 5.10
N PHE A 104 -5.09 -10.96 4.93
CA PHE A 104 -4.16 -11.91 5.54
C PHE A 104 -3.19 -12.46 4.50
N SER A 105 -1.96 -11.94 4.55
CA SER A 105 -0.88 -12.37 3.65
C SER A 105 -0.55 -13.88 3.81
N PRO A 106 0.10 -14.51 2.81
CA PRO A 106 0.54 -15.90 2.94
C PRO A 106 1.44 -16.14 4.16
N LEU A 107 2.30 -15.17 4.51
CA LEU A 107 3.15 -15.23 5.70
C LEU A 107 2.31 -15.26 6.98
N TYR A 108 1.30 -14.39 7.07
CA TYR A 108 0.37 -14.34 8.20
C TYR A 108 -0.27 -15.71 8.44
N ARG A 109 -0.84 -16.30 7.38
CA ARG A 109 -1.52 -17.61 7.44
C ARG A 109 -0.55 -18.75 7.76
N GLY A 110 0.68 -18.68 7.26
CA GLY A 110 1.72 -19.67 7.57
C GLY A 110 2.11 -19.68 9.05
N ILE A 111 2.30 -18.50 9.65
CA ILE A 111 2.63 -18.39 11.08
C ILE A 111 1.46 -18.86 11.94
N VAL A 112 0.23 -18.44 11.61
CA VAL A 112 -0.98 -18.90 12.30
C VAL A 112 -1.14 -20.40 12.18
N GLY A 113 -0.96 -20.98 10.98
CA GLY A 113 -1.09 -22.42 10.77
C GLY A 113 -0.03 -23.23 11.51
N ASN A 114 1.18 -22.70 11.66
CA ASN A 114 2.22 -23.30 12.49
C ASN A 114 1.84 -23.24 13.98
N GLY A 115 1.35 -22.09 14.46
CA GLY A 115 0.84 -21.93 15.82
C GLY A 115 -0.32 -22.89 16.13
N GLU A 116 -1.23 -23.06 15.18
CA GLU A 116 -2.37 -23.99 15.28
C GLU A 116 -1.90 -25.46 15.33
N THR A 117 -0.93 -25.84 14.52
CA THR A 117 -0.38 -27.21 14.49
C THR A 117 0.43 -27.53 15.75
N THR A 118 1.14 -26.54 16.30
CA THR A 118 1.94 -26.69 17.53
C THR A 118 1.12 -26.49 18.82
N GLY A 119 -0.15 -26.10 18.70
CA GLY A 119 -1.02 -25.78 19.84
C GLY A 119 -0.62 -24.51 20.59
N ARG A 120 0.29 -23.69 20.03
CA ARG A 120 0.83 -22.46 20.63
C ARG A 120 0.40 -21.23 19.83
N LEU A 121 -0.91 -21.10 19.62
CA LEU A 121 -1.49 -20.02 18.80
C LEU A 121 -1.30 -18.64 19.45
N ASP A 122 -1.37 -18.59 20.78
CA ASP A 122 -1.06 -17.43 21.63
C ASP A 122 0.31 -16.82 21.30
N MET A 123 1.37 -17.63 21.40
CA MET A 123 2.74 -17.17 21.12
C MET A 123 2.96 -16.84 19.65
N ALA A 124 2.30 -17.58 18.74
CA ALA A 124 2.41 -17.32 17.32
C ALA A 124 1.81 -15.94 16.96
N LEU A 125 0.65 -15.60 17.54
CA LEU A 125 -0.01 -14.31 17.32
C LEU A 125 0.72 -13.16 18.00
N GLU A 126 1.27 -13.35 19.19
CA GLU A 126 2.11 -12.34 19.85
C GLU A 126 3.34 -11.98 18.99
N ARG A 127 4.05 -13.00 18.50
CA ARG A 127 5.20 -12.81 17.60
C ARG A 127 4.79 -12.16 16.27
N LEU A 128 3.64 -12.55 15.74
CA LEU A 128 3.10 -11.98 14.50
C LEU A 128 2.70 -10.52 14.68
N ALA A 129 2.06 -10.18 15.79
CA ALA A 129 1.72 -8.79 16.13
C ALA A 129 2.97 -7.93 16.27
N ALA A 130 4.00 -8.41 16.99
CA ALA A 130 5.28 -7.71 17.10
C ALA A 130 5.97 -7.52 15.74
N PHE A 131 5.86 -8.50 14.85
CA PHE A 131 6.37 -8.37 13.48
C PHE A 131 5.60 -7.32 12.67
N LEU A 132 4.27 -7.33 12.73
CA LEU A 132 3.42 -6.37 12.03
C LEU A 132 3.66 -4.93 12.51
N GLU A 133 3.79 -4.72 13.82
CA GLU A 133 4.07 -3.41 14.40
C GLU A 133 5.42 -2.88 13.91
N ARG A 134 6.46 -3.73 13.91
CA ARG A 134 7.78 -3.36 13.37
C ARG A 134 7.74 -3.04 11.87
N ASP A 135 6.97 -3.78 11.07
CA ASP A 135 6.79 -3.49 9.65
C ASP A 135 6.09 -2.14 9.44
N LEU A 136 5.07 -1.83 10.26
CA LEU A 136 4.37 -0.55 10.22
C LEU A 136 5.28 0.61 10.64
N GLU A 137 6.05 0.47 11.71
CA GLU A 137 7.03 1.46 12.14
C GLU A 137 8.08 1.71 11.08
N PHE A 138 8.60 0.65 10.45
CA PHE A 138 9.58 0.77 9.38
C PHE A 138 9.01 1.54 8.20
N ARG A 139 7.78 1.21 7.77
CA ARG A 139 7.09 1.94 6.70
C ARG A 139 6.86 3.41 7.04
N ARG A 140 6.48 3.71 8.29
CA ARG A 140 6.31 5.08 8.79
C ARG A 140 7.65 5.83 8.72
N LYS A 141 8.73 5.28 9.26
CA LYS A 141 10.07 5.88 9.22
C LYS A 141 10.55 6.15 7.79
N VAL A 142 10.42 5.16 6.89
CA VAL A 142 10.80 5.32 5.48
C VAL A 142 9.97 6.41 4.82
N ARG A 143 8.66 6.46 5.09
CA ARG A 143 7.80 7.54 4.61
C ARG A 143 8.29 8.88 5.12
N ASP A 144 8.54 9.02 6.41
CA ASP A 144 8.92 10.30 7.02
C ASP A 144 10.26 10.81 6.47
N ILE A 145 11.24 9.92 6.20
CA ILE A 145 12.51 10.26 5.54
C ILE A 145 12.30 10.78 4.11
N LEU A 146 11.33 10.25 3.38
CA LEU A 146 11.07 10.62 1.97
C LEU A 146 10.19 11.88 1.84
N VAL A 147 9.40 12.23 2.85
CA VAL A 147 8.55 13.43 2.84
C VAL A 147 9.42 14.68 2.75
N TYR A 148 10.50 14.73 3.52
CA TYR A 148 11.36 15.90 3.60
C TYR A 148 12.04 16.27 2.26
N PRO A 149 12.76 15.35 1.58
CA PRO A 149 13.34 15.61 0.26
C PRO A 149 12.29 15.99 -0.79
N ALA A 150 11.09 15.38 -0.74
CA ALA A 150 10.01 15.68 -1.67
C ALA A 150 9.52 17.13 -1.51
N MET A 151 9.36 17.61 -0.26
CA MET A 151 8.98 18.99 0.03
C MET A 151 10.04 19.99 -0.44
N VAL A 152 11.32 19.71 -0.17
CA VAL A 152 12.43 20.56 -0.63
C VAL A 152 12.50 20.61 -2.15
N MET A 153 12.36 19.47 -2.82
CA MET A 153 12.38 19.39 -4.28
C MET A 153 11.20 20.12 -4.91
N ALA A 154 10.00 20.03 -4.31
CA ALA A 154 8.84 20.79 -4.74
C ALA A 154 9.07 22.30 -4.61
N MET A 155 9.61 22.75 -3.48
CA MET A 155 9.89 24.17 -3.25
C MET A 155 10.98 24.70 -4.19
N ALA A 156 12.06 23.92 -4.39
CA ALA A 156 13.10 24.24 -5.36
C ALA A 156 12.53 24.34 -6.79
N GLY A 157 11.62 23.43 -7.16
CA GLY A 157 10.93 23.46 -8.45
C GLY A 157 10.08 24.72 -8.63
N VAL A 158 9.37 25.16 -7.59
CA VAL A 158 8.58 26.41 -7.61
C VAL A 158 9.50 27.63 -7.78
N VAL A 159 10.55 27.74 -6.97
CA VAL A 159 11.50 28.86 -7.04
C VAL A 159 12.18 28.91 -8.41
N LEU A 160 12.65 27.76 -8.91
CA LEU A 160 13.25 27.67 -10.23
C LEU A 160 12.25 28.03 -11.34
N GLY A 161 10.99 27.61 -11.22
CA GLY A 161 9.92 27.99 -12.14
C GLY A 161 9.71 29.51 -12.20
N ILE A 162 9.63 30.17 -11.04
CA ILE A 162 9.53 31.64 -10.96
C ILE A 162 10.73 32.29 -11.65
N PHE A 163 11.93 31.78 -11.40
CA PHE A 163 13.17 32.31 -11.99
C PHE A 163 13.18 32.21 -13.52
N LEU A 164 12.79 31.06 -14.08
CA LEU A 164 12.75 30.84 -15.52
C LEU A 164 11.67 31.68 -16.22
N ILE A 165 10.51 31.87 -15.57
CA ILE A 165 9.36 32.59 -16.14
C ILE A 165 9.55 34.10 -16.05
N TYR A 166 9.96 34.64 -14.89
CA TYR A 166 9.95 36.08 -14.64
C TYR A 166 11.34 36.73 -14.72
N ILE A 167 12.38 36.05 -14.25
CA ILE A 167 13.71 36.67 -14.09
C ILE A 167 14.53 36.63 -15.39
N ILE A 168 14.60 35.48 -16.08
CA ILE A 168 15.29 35.37 -17.37
C ILE A 168 14.83 36.36 -18.47
N PRO A 169 13.51 36.60 -18.72
CA PRO A 169 13.09 37.52 -19.78
C PRO A 169 13.47 38.97 -19.49
N ALA A 170 13.55 39.37 -18.22
CA ALA A 170 13.98 40.70 -17.84
C ALA A 170 15.43 40.93 -18.29
N PHE A 171 16.30 39.92 -18.16
CA PHE A 171 17.66 39.97 -18.69
C PHE A 171 17.70 40.04 -20.21
N ASP A 172 16.87 39.27 -20.92
CA ASP A 172 16.80 39.33 -22.40
C ASP A 172 16.42 40.73 -22.91
N GLN A 173 15.49 41.43 -22.24
CA GLN A 173 15.12 42.80 -22.58
C GLN A 173 16.30 43.77 -22.39
N VAL A 174 17.03 43.67 -21.26
CA VAL A 174 18.20 44.52 -21.00
C VAL A 174 19.32 44.31 -22.03
N TYR A 175 19.61 43.06 -22.39
CA TYR A 175 20.64 42.75 -23.39
C TYR A 175 20.28 43.26 -24.80
N ARG A 176 19.00 43.23 -25.19
CA ARG A 176 18.55 43.81 -26.45
C ARG A 176 18.75 45.32 -26.52
N HIS A 177 18.52 46.03 -25.41
CA HIS A 177 18.72 47.48 -25.35
C HIS A 177 20.21 47.87 -25.33
N ALA A 178 21.10 47.00 -24.85
CA ALA A 178 22.55 47.22 -24.80
C ALA A 178 23.28 46.94 -26.13
N GLY A 179 22.58 46.50 -27.19
CA GLY A 179 23.16 46.30 -28.53
C GLY A 179 24.13 45.11 -28.67
N ALA A 180 24.23 44.23 -27.66
CA ALA A 180 25.16 43.10 -27.65
C ALA A 180 24.46 41.78 -28.05
N SER A 181 25.08 41.01 -28.95
CA SER A 181 24.60 39.67 -29.33
C SER A 181 24.79 38.68 -28.17
N LEU A 182 23.72 37.98 -27.78
CA LEU A 182 23.79 37.01 -26.70
C LEU A 182 24.84 35.91 -26.97
N PRO A 183 25.78 35.66 -26.03
CA PRO A 183 26.66 34.48 -26.05
C PRO A 183 25.89 33.17 -26.28
N PRO A 184 26.49 32.14 -26.89
CA PRO A 184 25.79 30.90 -27.22
C PRO A 184 25.19 30.21 -25.97
N LEU A 185 25.85 30.33 -24.81
CA LEU A 185 25.37 29.79 -23.54
C LEU A 185 24.08 30.45 -23.05
N THR A 186 23.97 31.78 -23.14
CA THR A 186 22.74 32.52 -22.79
C THR A 186 21.63 32.28 -23.80
N ARG A 187 21.97 32.03 -25.07
CA ARG A 187 21.00 31.67 -26.11
C ARG A 187 20.35 30.30 -25.86
N ALA A 188 21.11 29.31 -25.40
CA ALA A 188 20.60 28.02 -24.97
C ALA A 188 19.70 28.16 -23.71
N LEU A 189 20.10 29.01 -22.76
CA LEU A 189 19.31 29.32 -21.56
C LEU A 189 17.98 30.02 -21.89
N VAL A 190 17.97 30.94 -22.85
CA VAL A 190 16.75 31.60 -23.35
C VAL A 190 15.88 30.62 -24.16
N ALA A 191 16.47 29.66 -24.88
CA ALA A 191 15.73 28.59 -25.54
C ALA A 191 15.03 27.67 -24.52
N TRP A 192 15.73 27.29 -23.44
CA TRP A 192 15.10 26.57 -22.32
C TRP A 192 14.06 27.41 -21.58
N SER A 193 14.27 28.71 -21.40
CA SER A 193 13.26 29.62 -20.83
C SER A 193 12.03 29.73 -21.72
N ARG A 194 12.16 29.74 -23.05
CA ARG A 194 11.02 29.71 -23.97
C ARG A 194 10.25 28.39 -23.85
N LEU A 195 10.94 27.25 -23.83
CA LEU A 195 10.31 25.94 -23.59
C LEU A 195 9.61 25.89 -22.23
N ALA A 196 10.25 26.41 -21.17
CA ALA A 196 9.65 26.52 -19.85
C ALA A 196 8.43 27.46 -19.86
N ARG A 197 8.48 28.61 -20.53
CA ARG A 197 7.40 29.60 -20.56
C ARG A 197 6.17 29.13 -21.34
N THR A 198 6.35 28.39 -22.44
CA THR A 198 5.25 27.87 -23.25
C THR A 198 4.69 26.56 -22.70
N THR A 199 5.51 25.75 -22.01
CA THR A 199 5.11 24.41 -21.51
C THR A 199 4.76 24.40 -20.01
N MET A 200 5.42 25.21 -19.15
CA MET A 200 5.17 25.24 -17.69
C MET A 200 3.74 25.61 -17.26
N PRO A 201 3.02 26.60 -17.85
CA PRO A 201 1.65 26.90 -17.42
C PRO A 201 0.68 25.72 -17.62
N LEU A 202 1.04 24.73 -18.44
CA LEU A 202 0.32 23.45 -18.56
C LEU A 202 0.96 22.35 -17.70
N VAL A 203 2.30 22.30 -17.61
CA VAL A 203 3.05 21.28 -16.87
C VAL A 203 2.95 21.45 -15.35
N PHE A 204 2.95 22.65 -14.79
CA PHE A 204 2.80 22.85 -13.34
C PHE A 204 1.44 22.37 -12.81
N PRO A 205 0.29 22.73 -13.42
CA PRO A 205 -0.99 22.19 -12.99
C PRO A 205 -1.16 20.72 -13.33
N CYS A 206 -0.63 20.21 -14.46
CA CYS A 206 -0.66 18.77 -14.74
C CYS A 206 0.24 17.96 -13.79
N ALA A 207 1.44 18.44 -13.47
CA ALA A 207 2.35 17.81 -12.53
C ALA A 207 1.79 17.90 -11.10
N ALA A 208 1.18 19.02 -10.71
CA ALA A 208 0.45 19.12 -9.44
C ALA A 208 -0.76 18.18 -9.43
N ALA A 209 -1.55 18.09 -10.50
CA ALA A 209 -2.69 17.18 -10.60
C ALA A 209 -2.27 15.70 -10.60
N LEU A 210 -1.06 15.36 -11.06
CA LEU A 210 -0.48 13.99 -11.00
C LEU A 210 0.18 13.69 -9.65
N LEU A 211 0.94 14.65 -9.09
CA LEU A 211 1.73 14.48 -7.87
C LEU A 211 0.89 14.64 -6.61
N VAL A 212 0.00 15.63 -6.53
CA VAL A 212 -0.83 15.89 -5.34
C VAL A 212 -1.67 14.67 -4.94
N PRO A 213 -2.39 13.96 -5.83
CA PRO A 213 -3.11 12.75 -5.41
C PRO A 213 -2.16 11.59 -5.07
N GLN A 214 -0.98 11.49 -5.68
CA GLN A 214 0.00 10.44 -5.36
C GLN A 214 0.65 10.68 -4.00
N VAL A 215 1.06 11.92 -3.72
CA VAL A 215 1.60 12.37 -2.43
C VAL A 215 0.53 12.30 -1.35
N ARG A 216 -0.71 12.71 -1.65
CA ARG A 216 -1.86 12.57 -0.74
C ARG A 216 -2.13 11.10 -0.42
N ARG A 217 -2.19 10.21 -1.42
CA ARG A 217 -2.36 8.75 -1.19
C ARG A 217 -1.20 8.16 -0.38
N TRP A 218 0.02 8.60 -0.67
CA TRP A 218 1.23 8.17 0.03
C TRP A 218 1.26 8.66 1.50
N LEU A 219 0.80 9.89 1.77
CA LEU A 219 0.64 10.43 3.12
C LEU A 219 -0.51 9.76 3.90
N LEU A 220 -1.63 9.48 3.25
CA LEU A 220 -2.82 8.82 3.82
C LEU A 220 -2.68 7.29 3.97
N GLY A 221 -1.52 6.71 3.66
CA GLY A 221 -1.22 5.30 3.92
C GLY A 221 -2.08 4.30 3.13
N THR A 222 -2.86 4.78 2.15
CA THR A 222 -3.67 3.91 1.30
C THR A 222 -2.75 3.35 0.22
N CYS A 223 -2.66 2.01 0.18
CA CYS A 223 -1.76 1.20 -0.64
C CYS A 223 -1.30 1.85 -1.96
N LEU A 224 0.00 1.74 -2.25
CA LEU A 224 0.63 2.20 -3.50
C LEU A 224 0.76 1.05 -4.53
N PRO A 225 -0.27 0.70 -5.31
CA PRO A 225 -0.09 -0.29 -6.37
C PRO A 225 0.70 0.18 -7.61
N PRO A 226 0.79 1.48 -8.01
CA PRO A 226 1.54 1.82 -9.23
C PRO A 226 2.99 2.24 -8.97
N ILE A 227 3.28 2.96 -7.87
CA ILE A 227 4.64 3.44 -7.57
C ILE A 227 5.56 2.29 -7.19
N GLN A 228 5.08 1.25 -6.48
CA GLN A 228 5.92 0.08 -6.17
C GLN A 228 6.34 -0.71 -7.41
N ARG A 229 5.48 -0.82 -8.44
CA ARG A 229 5.83 -1.45 -9.73
C ARG A 229 6.83 -0.60 -10.53
N ALA A 230 6.71 0.72 -10.48
CA ALA A 230 7.67 1.64 -11.10
C ALA A 230 9.01 1.73 -10.34
N LEU A 231 9.01 1.57 -9.01
CA LEU A 231 10.25 1.58 -8.22
C LEU A 231 11.08 0.28 -8.41
N LEU A 232 10.44 -0.82 -8.81
CA LEU A 232 11.07 -2.13 -9.09
C LEU A 232 11.72 -2.23 -10.49
N THR A 233 11.54 -1.20 -11.33
CA THR A 233 12.22 -1.11 -12.64
C THR A 233 13.56 -0.37 -12.56
N ILE A 234 13.87 0.29 -11.44
CA ILE A 234 15.17 0.93 -11.23
C ILE A 234 16.23 -0.15 -10.92
N PRO A 235 17.34 -0.25 -11.67
CA PRO A 235 18.34 -1.32 -11.51
C PRO A 235 18.99 -1.35 -10.12
N ILE A 236 19.02 -0.22 -9.41
CA ILE A 236 19.62 -0.06 -8.08
C ILE A 236 18.77 -0.69 -6.98
N THR A 237 17.43 -0.65 -7.08
CA THR A 237 16.53 -1.27 -6.09
C THR A 237 16.51 -2.80 -6.19
N ARG A 238 16.82 -3.36 -7.38
CA ARG A 238 16.96 -4.81 -7.58
C ARG A 238 18.15 -5.41 -6.81
N ALA A 239 19.26 -4.68 -6.69
CA ALA A 239 20.43 -5.14 -5.94
C ALA A 239 20.13 -5.22 -4.42
N LEU A 240 19.42 -4.20 -3.89
CA LEU A 240 18.99 -4.15 -2.49
C LEU A 240 17.92 -5.19 -2.14
N ALA A 241 17.01 -5.49 -3.08
CA ALA A 241 16.00 -6.53 -2.89
C ALA A 241 16.63 -7.93 -2.77
N ARG A 242 17.71 -8.21 -3.52
CA ARG A 242 18.44 -9.49 -3.44
C ARG A 242 19.11 -9.69 -2.08
N THR A 243 19.78 -8.67 -1.55
CA THR A 243 20.40 -8.75 -0.22
C THR A 243 19.37 -8.86 0.90
N ALA A 244 18.22 -8.17 0.79
CA ALA A 244 17.13 -8.31 1.76
C ALA A 244 16.40 -9.66 1.69
N LEU A 245 16.34 -10.30 0.52
CA LEU A 245 15.81 -11.67 0.37
C LEU A 245 16.76 -12.69 0.97
N LEU A 246 18.06 -12.57 0.71
CA LEU A 246 19.09 -13.45 1.31
C LEU A 246 19.10 -13.34 2.83
N GLY A 247 18.98 -12.13 3.39
CA GLY A 247 18.87 -11.92 4.84
C GLY A 247 17.61 -12.55 5.44
N ARG A 248 16.45 -12.44 4.78
CA ARG A 248 15.20 -13.09 5.22
C ARG A 248 15.26 -14.62 5.11
N PHE A 249 15.88 -15.14 4.05
CA PHE A 249 16.12 -16.59 3.91
C PHE A 249 17.05 -17.11 5.01
N ALA A 250 18.17 -16.43 5.25
CA ALA A 250 19.11 -16.79 6.32
C ALA A 250 18.44 -16.72 7.70
N HIS A 251 17.61 -15.70 7.95
CA HIS A 251 16.85 -15.60 9.19
C HIS A 251 15.80 -16.71 9.33
N SER A 252 15.09 -17.06 8.25
CA SER A 252 14.14 -18.18 8.27
C SER A 252 14.82 -19.52 8.48
N MET A 253 16.02 -19.76 7.91
CA MET A 253 16.80 -20.96 8.19
C MET A 253 17.30 -20.99 9.63
N ALA A 254 17.78 -19.86 10.16
CA ALA A 254 18.24 -19.76 11.54
C ALA A 254 17.10 -19.99 12.55
N MET A 255 15.87 -19.57 12.23
CA MET A 255 14.69 -19.81 13.07
C MET A 255 14.16 -21.26 12.98
N VAL A 256 14.57 -22.03 11.97
CA VAL A 256 14.19 -23.45 11.80
C VAL A 256 15.25 -24.39 12.39
N LEU A 257 16.49 -23.94 12.56
CA LEU A 257 17.60 -24.74 13.06
C LEU A 257 17.77 -24.72 14.59
N HIS A 258 17.00 -23.87 15.29
CA HIS A 258 16.86 -23.82 16.75
C HIS A 258 15.42 -24.09 17.15
#